data_AF-A0A6P8T9A2-F1
#
_entry.id   AF-A0A6P8T9A2-F1
#
_cell.length_a   1.000
_cell.length_b   1.000
_cell.length_c   1.000
_cell.angle_alpha   90.00
_cell.angle_beta   90.00
_cell.angle_gamma   90.00
#
_symmetry.space_group_name_H-M   'P 1'
#
loop_
_entity.id
_entity.type
_entity.pdbx_description
1 polymer ?
#
loop_
_entity_poly.entity_id
_entity_poly.type
_entity_poly.pdbx_seq_one_letter_code
_entity_poly.pdbx_strand_id
1 'polypeptide(L)'
;MTDLLEKIKGEHKDVAKVLQDAGIRNDSDTLSLTELLELFPGHKYLKLRRTILEMIQEPGLLLRKMKNFIPSEDFKAALTGNGVLVEYLCIMKEMQTHVKHILSFHEAHIRFLEENLLNQPDPESAPNLKEPLGNIPPQETHGHSSDLLKEIGNRDSDAADVLREADLCIDSDIRSLTREDLLELFPGPKKFKLRREIFEMIHKQKPVKQLPPHKGE
;
A
#
# COMPACT_ATOMS: atom_id res chain seq x y z
N MET A 1 -26.87 -1.39 -9.95
CA MET A 1 -26.96 -1.45 -8.49
C MET A 1 -25.55 -1.75 -8.02
N THR A 2 -24.91 -0.85 -7.29
CA THR A 2 -23.64 -1.19 -6.63
C THR A 2 -24.01 -1.93 -5.37
N ASP A 3 -23.36 -3.06 -5.15
CA ASP A 3 -23.47 -3.82 -3.91
C ASP A 3 -22.25 -3.44 -3.05
N LEU A 4 -21.95 -2.14 -2.91
CA LEU A 4 -20.73 -1.68 -2.22
C LEU A 4 -20.83 -2.04 -0.74
N LEU A 5 -22.00 -1.78 -0.13
CA LEU A 5 -22.27 -2.19 1.25
C LEU A 5 -22.13 -3.71 1.43
N GLU A 6 -22.63 -4.52 0.49
CA GLU A 6 -22.52 -5.99 0.59
C GLU A 6 -21.09 -6.48 0.37
N LYS A 7 -20.32 -5.85 -0.52
CA LYS A 7 -18.89 -6.12 -0.67
C LYS A 7 -18.15 -5.86 0.63
N ILE A 8 -18.34 -4.70 1.25
CA ILE A 8 -17.70 -4.34 2.52
C ILE A 8 -18.10 -5.28 3.65
N LYS A 9 -19.38 -5.67 3.73
CA LYS A 9 -19.85 -6.69 4.69
C LYS A 9 -19.18 -8.05 4.48
N GLY A 10 -18.81 -8.38 3.24
CA GLY A 10 -18.11 -9.61 2.87
C GLY A 10 -16.62 -9.63 3.24
N GLU A 11 -15.99 -8.47 3.45
CA GLU A 11 -14.55 -8.38 3.73
C GLU A 11 -14.16 -8.89 5.12
N HIS A 12 -14.99 -8.64 6.13
CA HIS A 12 -14.66 -9.05 7.50
C HIS A 12 -15.91 -9.31 8.34
N LYS A 13 -15.90 -10.42 9.09
CA LYS A 13 -17.04 -10.98 9.83
C LYS A 13 -17.77 -10.00 10.76
N ASP A 14 -17.04 -9.08 11.36
CA ASP A 14 -17.59 -8.12 12.35
C ASP A 14 -18.10 -6.83 11.70
N VAL A 15 -17.83 -6.60 10.42
CA VAL A 15 -18.09 -5.32 9.73
C VAL A 15 -19.57 -5.06 9.59
N ALA A 16 -20.35 -6.07 9.21
CA ALA A 16 -21.79 -5.93 9.03
C ALA A 16 -22.48 -5.40 10.29
N LYS A 17 -22.07 -5.91 11.46
CA LYS A 17 -22.62 -5.47 12.75
C LYS A 17 -22.19 -4.05 13.09
N VAL A 18 -20.90 -3.72 12.96
CA VAL A 18 -20.38 -2.38 13.24
C VAL A 18 -21.05 -1.32 12.37
N LEU A 19 -21.21 -1.59 11.07
CA LEU A 19 -21.91 -0.68 10.15
C LEU A 19 -23.38 -0.50 10.53
N GLN A 20 -24.06 -1.58 10.91
CA GLN A 20 -25.46 -1.50 11.35
C GLN A 20 -25.60 -0.66 12.63
N ASP A 21 -24.74 -0.89 13.62
CA ASP A 21 -24.73 -0.17 14.90
C ASP A 21 -24.39 1.33 14.69
N ALA A 22 -23.54 1.63 13.71
CA ALA A 22 -23.23 3.00 13.27
C ALA A 22 -24.30 3.65 12.39
N GLY A 23 -25.40 2.94 12.10
CA GLY A 23 -26.51 3.47 11.29
C GLY A 23 -26.26 3.50 9.78
N ILE A 24 -25.21 2.84 9.29
CA ILE A 24 -24.88 2.74 7.86
C ILE A 24 -25.78 1.67 7.21
N ARG A 25 -26.74 2.10 6.39
CA ARG A 25 -27.81 1.23 5.85
C ARG A 25 -27.77 1.07 4.34
N ASN A 26 -27.08 1.96 3.64
CA ASN A 26 -27.04 1.97 2.19
C ASN A 26 -25.67 2.45 1.65
N ASP A 27 -25.46 2.29 0.34
CA ASP A 27 -24.23 2.71 -0.34
C ASP A 27 -23.92 4.21 -0.18
N SER A 28 -24.92 5.08 -0.07
CA SER A 28 -24.71 6.52 0.12
C SER A 28 -24.11 6.83 1.49
N ASP A 29 -24.55 6.12 2.52
CA ASP A 29 -23.99 6.21 3.87
C ASP A 29 -22.53 5.75 3.85
N THR A 30 -22.26 4.61 3.18
CA THR A 30 -20.92 4.05 3.00
C THR A 30 -19.95 5.02 2.29
N LEU A 31 -20.41 5.71 1.24
CA LEU A 31 -19.61 6.68 0.49
C LEU A 31 -19.26 7.95 1.28
N SER A 32 -19.88 8.14 2.45
CA SER A 32 -19.62 9.26 3.36
C SER A 32 -18.72 8.86 4.54
N LEU A 33 -18.26 7.60 4.59
CA LEU A 33 -17.37 7.10 5.61
C LEU A 33 -16.00 7.79 5.52
N THR A 34 -15.76 8.70 6.46
CA THR A 34 -14.49 9.40 6.63
C THR A 34 -13.80 9.02 7.93
N GLU A 35 -14.57 8.59 8.94
CA GLU A 35 -14.12 8.25 10.29
C GLU A 35 -13.92 6.73 10.47
N LEU A 36 -13.25 6.09 9.49
CA LEU A 36 -13.02 4.64 9.55
C LEU A 36 -12.21 4.21 10.78
N LEU A 37 -11.34 5.08 11.29
CA LEU A 37 -10.57 4.85 12.52
C LEU A 37 -11.46 4.69 13.77
N GLU A 38 -12.59 5.39 13.82
CA GLU A 38 -13.52 5.31 14.95
C GLU A 38 -14.38 4.05 14.86
N LEU A 39 -14.82 3.69 13.66
CA LEU A 39 -15.61 2.48 13.42
C LEU A 39 -14.78 1.20 13.57
N PHE A 40 -13.54 1.24 13.13
CA PHE A 40 -12.64 0.09 13.08
C PHE A 40 -11.30 0.40 13.77
N PRO A 41 -11.32 0.56 15.12
CA PRO A 41 -10.15 1.00 15.86
C PRO A 41 -9.12 -0.11 16.04
N GLY A 42 -7.84 0.27 15.97
CA GLY A 42 -6.70 -0.61 16.18
C GLY A 42 -6.16 -1.25 14.91
N HIS A 43 -4.92 -1.74 15.02
CA HIS A 43 -4.11 -2.24 13.90
C HIS A 43 -4.72 -3.47 13.22
N LYS A 44 -5.49 -4.27 13.96
CA LYS A 44 -6.16 -5.46 13.41
C LYS A 44 -7.12 -5.17 12.25
N TYR A 45 -7.61 -3.93 12.15
CA TYR A 45 -8.49 -3.50 11.07
C TYR A 45 -7.78 -2.67 9.98
N LEU A 46 -6.46 -2.54 10.04
CA LEU A 46 -5.71 -1.73 9.06
C LEU A 46 -6.03 -2.17 7.62
N LYS A 47 -5.92 -3.48 7.34
CA LYS A 47 -6.21 -4.04 6.01
C LYS A 47 -7.64 -3.75 5.58
N LEU A 48 -8.61 -4.00 6.46
CA LEU A 48 -10.02 -3.68 6.19
C LEU A 48 -10.22 -2.19 5.86
N ARG A 49 -9.64 -1.28 6.67
CA ARG A 49 -9.77 0.17 6.44
C ARG A 49 -9.18 0.56 5.10
N ARG A 50 -8.02 0.01 4.74
CA ARG A 50 -7.41 0.21 3.41
C ARG A 50 -8.33 -0.28 2.30
N THR A 51 -8.84 -1.49 2.41
CA THR A 51 -9.77 -2.06 1.43
C THR A 51 -11.04 -1.21 1.28
N ILE A 52 -11.63 -0.74 2.38
CA ILE A 52 -12.80 0.14 2.33
C ILE A 52 -12.46 1.47 1.64
N LEU A 53 -11.30 2.08 1.95
CA LEU A 53 -10.87 3.32 1.31
C LEU A 53 -10.65 3.13 -0.19
N GLU A 54 -9.96 2.07 -0.59
CA GLU A 54 -9.76 1.71 -1.99
C GLU A 54 -11.12 1.55 -2.69
N MET A 55 -12.04 0.79 -2.08
CA MET A 55 -13.38 0.60 -2.62
C MET A 55 -14.17 1.91 -2.75
N ILE A 56 -14.08 2.85 -1.80
CA ILE A 56 -14.81 4.13 -1.84
C ILE A 56 -14.15 5.12 -2.81
N GLN A 57 -12.83 5.10 -2.92
CA GLN A 57 -12.04 5.98 -3.77
C GLN A 57 -11.93 5.48 -5.21
N GLU A 58 -12.53 4.33 -5.53
CA GLU A 58 -12.62 3.81 -6.89
C GLU A 58 -13.14 4.89 -7.87
N PRO A 59 -12.40 5.21 -8.95
CA PRO A 59 -12.75 6.29 -9.87
C PRO A 59 -14.17 6.19 -10.42
N GLY A 60 -14.68 4.97 -10.62
CA GLY A 60 -16.04 4.73 -11.08
C GLY A 60 -17.13 5.21 -10.11
N LEU A 61 -16.87 5.19 -8.80
CA LEU A 61 -17.80 5.70 -7.79
C LEU A 61 -17.75 7.24 -7.70
N LEU A 62 -16.55 7.82 -7.74
CA LEU A 62 -16.37 9.28 -7.79
C LEU A 62 -17.07 9.89 -9.00
N LEU A 63 -16.88 9.30 -10.18
CA LEU A 63 -17.55 9.74 -11.42
C LEU A 63 -19.08 9.63 -11.33
N ARG A 64 -19.60 8.59 -10.67
CA ARG A 64 -21.05 8.45 -10.44
C ARG A 64 -21.57 9.55 -9.51
N LYS A 65 -20.85 9.84 -8.41
CA LYS A 65 -21.20 10.92 -7.48
C LYS A 65 -21.23 12.26 -8.22
N MET A 66 -20.20 12.55 -9.02
CA MET A 66 -20.11 13.73 -9.90
C MET A 66 -21.29 13.83 -10.87
N LYS A 67 -21.67 12.73 -11.54
CA LYS A 67 -22.80 12.70 -12.48
C LYS A 67 -24.14 13.05 -11.82
N ASN A 68 -24.32 12.70 -10.55
CA ASN A 68 -25.57 12.98 -9.83
C ASN A 68 -25.67 14.42 -9.30
N PHE A 69 -24.59 15.22 -9.33
CA PHE A 69 -24.64 16.63 -8.90
C PHE A 69 -25.23 17.58 -9.96
N ILE A 70 -25.24 17.18 -11.23
CA ILE A 70 -25.73 18.02 -12.33
C ILE A 70 -26.98 17.36 -12.92
N PRO A 71 -28.15 18.02 -12.92
CA PRO A 71 -29.35 17.50 -13.59
C PRO A 71 -29.06 17.13 -15.05
N SER A 72 -29.66 16.03 -15.54
CA SER A 72 -29.35 15.47 -16.87
C SER A 72 -29.46 16.49 -18.01
N GLU A 73 -30.46 17.38 -17.97
CA GLU A 73 -30.69 18.36 -19.03
C GLU A 73 -29.67 19.51 -18.98
N ASP A 74 -29.30 19.97 -17.78
CA ASP A 74 -28.24 20.96 -17.59
C ASP A 74 -26.87 20.40 -17.98
N PHE A 75 -26.64 19.11 -17.69
CA PHE A 75 -25.41 18.42 -18.07
C PHE A 75 -25.25 18.35 -19.59
N LYS A 76 -26.32 17.98 -20.32
CA LYS A 76 -26.29 17.96 -21.79
C LYS A 76 -26.09 19.36 -22.35
N ALA A 77 -26.80 20.36 -21.84
CA ALA A 77 -26.64 21.75 -22.28
C ALA A 77 -25.21 22.26 -22.07
N ALA A 78 -24.62 21.99 -20.90
CA ALA A 78 -23.25 22.39 -20.58
C ALA A 78 -22.16 21.66 -21.41
N LEU A 79 -22.52 20.56 -22.09
CA LEU A 79 -21.67 19.83 -23.04
C LEU A 79 -21.81 20.31 -24.50
N THR A 80 -22.69 21.27 -24.79
CA THR A 80 -22.85 21.82 -26.14
C THR A 80 -21.89 22.99 -26.39
N GLY A 81 -21.35 23.10 -27.62
CA GLY A 81 -20.57 24.26 -28.07
C GLY A 81 -19.37 24.60 -27.17
N ASN A 82 -19.26 25.88 -26.79
CA ASN A 82 -18.30 26.42 -25.81
C ASN A 82 -18.85 26.35 -24.36
N GLY A 83 -19.60 25.31 -24.03
CA GLY A 83 -20.14 25.13 -22.68
C GLY A 83 -19.05 24.89 -21.64
N VAL A 84 -19.33 25.21 -20.38
CA VAL A 84 -18.37 25.12 -19.26
C VAL A 84 -17.79 23.71 -19.06
N LEU A 85 -18.53 22.65 -19.40
CA LEU A 85 -18.01 21.29 -19.30
C LEU A 85 -17.05 20.93 -20.45
N VAL A 86 -17.14 21.62 -21.60
CA VAL A 86 -16.20 21.46 -22.71
C VAL A 86 -14.86 22.09 -22.37
N GLU A 87 -14.85 23.28 -21.75
CA GLU A 87 -13.64 23.91 -21.22
C GLU A 87 -13.01 23.07 -20.10
N TYR A 88 -13.83 22.58 -19.16
CA TYR A 88 -13.38 21.66 -18.11
C TYR A 88 -12.76 20.39 -18.69
N LEU A 89 -13.35 19.80 -19.75
CA LEU A 89 -12.77 18.64 -20.43
C LEU A 89 -11.38 18.93 -21.01
N CYS A 90 -11.15 20.12 -21.57
CA CYS A 90 -9.82 20.51 -22.04
C CYS A 90 -8.81 20.60 -20.89
N ILE A 91 -9.17 21.24 -19.78
CA ILE A 91 -8.33 21.31 -18.57
C ILE A 91 -8.01 19.90 -18.05
N MET A 92 -9.00 19.01 -18.00
CA MET A 92 -8.80 17.63 -17.56
C MET A 92 -7.83 16.86 -18.48
N LYS A 93 -7.86 17.09 -19.80
CA LYS A 93 -6.90 16.48 -20.76
C LYS A 93 -5.49 17.05 -20.58
N GLU A 94 -5.37 18.34 -20.33
CA GLU A 94 -4.09 18.98 -20.03
C GLU A 94 -3.49 18.43 -18.73
N MET A 95 -4.28 18.36 -17.65
CA MET A 95 -3.89 17.74 -16.39
C MET A 95 -3.49 16.28 -16.57
N GLN A 96 -4.23 15.50 -17.38
CA GLN A 96 -3.86 14.12 -17.69
C GLN A 96 -2.46 14.05 -18.34
N THR A 97 -2.12 15.00 -19.19
CA THR A 97 -0.80 15.08 -19.83
C THR A 97 0.28 15.40 -18.81
N HIS A 98 0.04 16.37 -17.93
CA HIS A 98 0.97 16.70 -16.84
C HIS A 98 1.20 15.51 -15.89
N VAL A 99 0.14 14.81 -15.48
CA VAL A 99 0.25 13.61 -14.64
C VAL A 99 1.06 12.52 -15.34
N LYS A 100 0.83 12.27 -16.64
CA LYS A 100 1.64 11.30 -17.40
C LYS A 100 3.12 11.64 -17.39
N HIS A 101 3.48 12.91 -17.63
CA HIS A 101 4.88 13.34 -17.59
C HIS A 101 5.50 13.16 -16.20
N ILE A 102 4.77 13.51 -15.14
CA ILE A 102 5.23 13.33 -13.76
C ILE A 102 5.45 11.85 -13.45
N LEU A 103 4.50 10.98 -13.81
CA LEU A 103 4.61 9.54 -13.61
C LEU A 103 5.82 8.98 -14.38
N SER A 104 5.99 9.33 -15.66
CA SER A 104 7.15 8.89 -16.45
C SER A 104 8.47 9.37 -15.86
N PHE A 105 8.54 10.61 -15.38
CA PHE A 105 9.72 11.13 -14.69
C PHE A 105 10.00 10.35 -13.40
N HIS A 106 8.97 10.09 -12.59
CA HIS A 106 9.10 9.36 -11.33
C HIS A 106 9.58 7.92 -11.56
N GLU A 107 9.01 7.21 -12.54
CA GLU A 107 9.43 5.87 -12.95
C GLU A 107 10.88 5.86 -13.46
N ALA A 108 11.25 6.83 -14.30
CA ALA A 108 12.62 6.95 -14.80
C ALA A 108 13.60 7.22 -13.65
N HIS A 109 13.21 8.04 -12.67
CA HIS A 109 14.04 8.35 -11.52
C HIS A 109 14.19 7.14 -10.58
N ILE A 110 13.11 6.39 -10.33
CA ILE A 110 13.18 5.10 -9.62
C ILE A 110 14.18 4.20 -10.33
N ARG A 111 13.99 3.94 -11.63
CA ARG A 111 14.88 3.07 -12.41
C ARG A 111 16.33 3.52 -12.37
N PHE A 112 16.58 4.81 -12.51
CA PHE A 112 17.94 5.38 -12.40
C PHE A 112 18.58 5.05 -11.05
N LEU A 113 17.85 5.24 -9.94
CA LEU A 113 18.37 4.94 -8.60
C LEU A 113 18.63 3.43 -8.42
N GLU A 114 17.75 2.59 -8.96
CA GLU A 114 17.92 1.13 -8.92
C GLU A 114 19.15 0.67 -9.74
N GLU A 115 19.33 1.18 -10.97
CA GLU A 115 20.47 0.84 -11.84
C GLU A 115 21.81 1.31 -11.25
N ASN A 116 21.85 2.52 -10.67
CA ASN A 116 23.08 3.02 -10.03
C ASN A 116 23.41 2.30 -8.72
N LEU A 117 22.43 1.66 -8.09
CA LEU A 117 22.65 0.78 -6.95
C LEU A 117 23.26 -0.58 -7.39
N LEU A 118 22.89 -1.07 -8.57
CA LEU A 118 23.37 -2.33 -9.16
C LEU A 118 24.78 -2.22 -9.80
N ASN A 119 25.14 -1.06 -10.35
CA ASN A 119 26.38 -0.87 -11.14
C ASN A 119 27.60 -0.40 -10.33
N GLN A 120 27.59 -0.56 -9.00
CA GLN A 120 28.78 -0.34 -8.17
C GLN A 120 29.85 -1.42 -8.47
N PRO A 121 31.14 -1.08 -8.69
CA PRO A 121 32.18 -2.06 -8.99
C PRO A 121 32.46 -2.97 -7.78
N ASP A 122 32.51 -4.27 -8.03
CA ASP A 122 32.85 -5.33 -7.08
C ASP A 122 34.37 -5.34 -6.83
N PRO A 123 34.88 -5.36 -5.57
CA PRO A 123 36.25 -5.75 -5.29
C PRO A 123 36.28 -7.09 -4.51
N GLU A 124 36.30 -8.16 -5.30
CA GLU A 124 37.07 -9.42 -5.19
C GLU A 124 37.51 -9.98 -3.79
N SER A 125 36.98 -11.17 -3.45
CA SER A 125 37.56 -12.33 -2.70
C SER A 125 38.71 -12.11 -1.67
N ALA A 126 38.51 -12.37 -0.36
CA ALA A 126 38.75 -13.64 0.40
C ALA A 126 39.87 -13.45 1.49
N PRO A 127 40.05 -14.24 2.60
CA PRO A 127 39.74 -15.67 2.77
C PRO A 127 39.08 -16.15 4.10
N ASN A 128 38.36 -17.28 3.98
CA ASN A 128 38.11 -18.39 4.92
C ASN A 128 38.02 -18.17 6.45
N LEU A 129 36.82 -18.46 6.99
CA LEU A 129 36.66 -19.25 8.22
C LEU A 129 35.59 -20.34 7.95
N LYS A 130 36.00 -21.57 8.25
CA LYS A 130 35.38 -22.86 7.88
C LYS A 130 34.05 -23.08 8.61
N GLU A 131 33.14 -23.84 7.98
CA GLU A 131 32.58 -25.17 8.38
C GLU A 131 31.12 -25.43 7.89
N PRO A 132 30.63 -26.69 7.81
CA PRO A 132 30.47 -27.41 6.54
C PRO A 132 29.03 -27.64 6.07
N LEU A 133 28.92 -28.04 4.79
CA LEU A 133 27.72 -28.55 4.11
C LEU A 133 26.95 -29.59 4.95
N GLY A 134 25.64 -29.36 5.08
CA GLY A 134 24.68 -30.34 5.57
C GLY A 134 23.34 -30.22 4.84
N ASN A 135 23.24 -30.95 3.73
CA ASN A 135 22.05 -31.63 3.17
C ASN A 135 20.73 -30.86 3.02
N ILE A 136 20.33 -30.67 1.76
CA ILE A 136 18.94 -30.38 1.35
C ILE A 136 18.15 -31.70 1.32
N PRO A 137 16.95 -31.76 1.91
CA PRO A 137 15.87 -32.62 1.44
C PRO A 137 14.69 -31.81 0.84
N PRO A 138 13.81 -32.47 0.08
CA PRO A 138 13.12 -31.90 -1.07
C PRO A 138 11.90 -31.04 -0.72
N GLN A 139 11.48 -30.28 -1.73
CA GLN A 139 10.28 -29.45 -1.76
C GLN A 139 9.03 -30.18 -1.25
N GLU A 140 8.35 -29.58 -0.28
CA GLU A 140 6.96 -29.84 0.03
C GLU A 140 6.18 -28.53 -0.12
N THR A 141 5.32 -28.50 -1.14
CA THR A 141 4.23 -27.56 -1.31
C THR A 141 3.27 -27.71 -0.13
N HIS A 142 2.95 -26.64 0.60
CA HIS A 142 1.59 -26.29 1.10
C HIS A 142 1.63 -25.01 1.98
N GLY A 143 0.90 -23.98 1.54
CA GLY A 143 0.58 -22.76 2.29
C GLY A 143 1.57 -21.60 2.06
N HIS A 144 1.14 -20.55 1.36
CA HIS A 144 1.90 -19.30 1.17
C HIS A 144 2.12 -18.57 2.51
N SER A 145 3.02 -19.08 3.36
CA SER A 145 3.59 -18.30 4.45
C SER A 145 4.63 -17.36 3.84
N SER A 146 4.32 -16.06 3.87
CA SER A 146 5.19 -14.98 3.40
C SER A 146 6.63 -15.15 3.88
N ASP A 147 7.58 -15.12 2.96
CA ASP A 147 9.02 -15.15 3.28
C ASP A 147 9.43 -13.86 4.00
N LEU A 148 8.80 -12.73 3.66
CA LEU A 148 8.95 -11.47 4.39
C LEU A 148 8.45 -11.57 5.83
N LEU A 149 7.29 -12.18 6.08
CA LEU A 149 6.75 -12.35 7.42
C LEU A 149 7.67 -13.23 8.28
N LYS A 150 8.27 -14.27 7.70
CA LYS A 150 9.28 -15.09 8.37
C LYS A 150 10.55 -14.29 8.67
N GLU A 151 11.03 -13.47 7.71
CA GLU A 151 12.21 -12.63 7.94
C GLU A 151 11.97 -11.61 9.06
N ILE A 152 10.80 -10.98 9.09
CA ILE A 152 10.38 -10.07 10.15
C ILE A 152 10.31 -10.83 11.49
N GLY A 153 9.68 -12.00 11.53
CA GLY A 153 9.55 -12.81 12.75
C GLY A 153 10.89 -13.29 13.32
N ASN A 154 11.86 -13.61 12.46
CA ASN A 154 13.21 -13.95 12.89
C ASN A 154 13.94 -12.79 13.60
N ARG A 155 13.53 -11.54 13.34
CA ARG A 155 14.09 -10.34 13.98
C ARG A 155 13.28 -9.91 15.20
N ASP A 156 11.96 -9.92 15.08
CA ASP A 156 11.02 -9.51 16.11
C ASP A 156 9.74 -10.36 15.98
N SER A 157 9.59 -11.34 16.88
CA SER A 157 8.45 -12.24 16.89
C SER A 157 7.14 -11.49 17.15
N ASP A 158 7.15 -10.51 18.06
CA ASP A 158 5.98 -9.71 18.40
C ASP A 158 5.51 -8.93 17.16
N ALA A 159 6.46 -8.45 16.33
CA ALA A 159 6.14 -7.75 15.10
C ALA A 159 5.43 -8.64 14.08
N ALA A 160 5.86 -9.90 13.95
CA ALA A 160 5.19 -10.86 13.07
C ALA A 160 3.78 -11.21 13.56
N ASP A 161 3.58 -11.28 14.88
CA ASP A 161 2.25 -11.54 15.46
C ASP A 161 1.29 -10.36 15.22
N VAL A 162 1.75 -9.12 15.38
CA VAL A 162 0.97 -7.91 15.03
C VAL A 162 0.55 -7.91 13.56
N LEU A 163 1.43 -8.31 12.64
CA LEU A 163 1.09 -8.42 11.21
C LEU A 163 0.05 -9.50 10.94
N ARG A 164 0.14 -10.67 11.61
CA ARG A 164 -0.86 -11.73 11.52
C ARG A 164 -2.21 -11.29 12.06
N GLU A 165 -2.23 -10.58 13.18
CA GLU A 165 -3.46 -10.01 13.76
C GLU A 165 -4.12 -8.99 12.83
N ALA A 166 -3.34 -8.27 12.03
CA ALA A 166 -3.79 -7.33 11.01
C ALA A 166 -4.15 -7.98 9.65
N ASP A 167 -4.14 -9.31 9.58
CA ASP A 167 -4.37 -10.10 8.36
C ASP A 167 -3.35 -9.78 7.22
N LEU A 168 -2.15 -9.34 7.58
CA LEU A 168 -1.04 -9.05 6.66
C LEU A 168 -0.12 -10.27 6.54
N CYS A 169 -0.66 -11.38 6.04
CA CYS A 169 0.04 -12.68 6.01
C CYS A 169 0.82 -12.96 4.72
N ILE A 170 0.56 -12.21 3.64
CA ILE A 170 1.14 -12.43 2.32
C ILE A 170 2.14 -11.33 1.95
N ASP A 171 3.14 -11.69 1.14
CA ASP A 171 4.22 -10.79 0.74
C ASP A 171 3.72 -9.50 0.07
N SER A 172 2.70 -9.58 -0.78
CA SER A 172 2.13 -8.40 -1.47
C SER A 172 1.55 -7.40 -0.49
N ASP A 173 0.85 -7.87 0.53
CA ASP A 173 0.23 -7.02 1.55
C ASP A 173 1.32 -6.31 2.35
N ILE A 174 2.32 -7.06 2.80
CA ILE A 174 3.47 -6.54 3.54
C ILE A 174 4.28 -5.54 2.69
N ARG A 175 4.43 -5.81 1.38
CA ARG A 175 5.16 -4.91 0.46
C ARG A 175 4.45 -3.60 0.18
N SER A 176 3.13 -3.57 0.35
CA SER A 176 2.33 -2.37 0.13
C SER A 176 2.32 -1.42 1.34
N LEU A 177 2.94 -1.80 2.47
CA LEU A 177 2.91 -1.00 3.69
C LEU A 177 3.68 0.31 3.53
N THR A 178 3.00 1.40 3.87
CA THR A 178 3.56 2.74 3.93
C THR A 178 4.22 3.01 5.29
N ARG A 179 4.87 4.18 5.43
CA ARG A 179 5.42 4.58 6.73
C ARG A 179 4.30 4.84 7.75
N GLU A 180 3.19 5.37 7.28
CA GLU A 180 1.97 5.62 8.04
C GLU A 180 1.35 4.31 8.53
N ASP A 181 1.28 3.29 7.68
CA ASP A 181 0.81 1.95 8.07
C ASP A 181 1.70 1.35 9.18
N LEU A 182 3.03 1.47 9.04
CA LEU A 182 3.97 0.99 10.05
C LEU A 182 3.89 1.79 11.36
N LEU A 183 3.58 3.08 11.29
CA LEU A 183 3.33 3.91 12.48
C LEU A 183 2.09 3.44 13.25
N GLU A 184 1.06 3.02 12.52
CA GLU A 184 -0.15 2.49 13.11
C GLU A 184 0.05 1.08 13.71
N LEU A 185 0.72 0.18 12.97
CA LEU A 185 1.03 -1.18 13.43
C LEU A 185 1.95 -1.19 14.64
N PHE A 186 2.94 -0.31 14.66
CA PHE A 186 3.97 -0.26 15.70
C PHE A 186 4.03 1.13 16.34
N PRO A 187 3.05 1.50 17.19
CA PRO A 187 2.93 2.85 17.70
C PRO A 187 4.04 3.23 18.69
N GLY A 188 4.26 4.53 18.80
CA GLY A 188 5.17 5.13 19.77
C GLY A 188 6.63 5.25 19.31
N PRO A 189 7.42 6.09 20.00
CA PRO A 189 8.78 6.43 19.58
C PRO A 189 9.77 5.27 19.75
N LYS A 190 9.54 4.36 20.71
CA LYS A 190 10.44 3.23 21.00
C LYS A 190 10.52 2.22 19.84
N LYS A 191 9.46 2.13 19.02
CA LYS A 191 9.40 1.25 17.85
C LYS A 191 9.91 1.91 16.57
N PHE A 192 10.51 3.11 16.64
CA PHE A 192 11.06 3.81 15.47
C PHE A 192 12.10 2.98 14.69
N LYS A 193 13.05 2.36 15.41
CA LYS A 193 14.08 1.52 14.76
C LYS A 193 13.44 0.32 14.05
N LEU A 194 12.49 -0.34 14.71
CA LEU A 194 11.73 -1.45 14.14
C LEU A 194 11.00 -1.02 12.86
N ARG A 195 10.25 0.09 12.89
CA ARG A 195 9.55 0.60 11.69
C ARG A 195 10.50 0.89 10.54
N ARG A 196 11.65 1.50 10.83
CA ARG A 196 12.67 1.78 9.81
C ARG A 196 13.22 0.48 9.22
N GLU A 197 13.55 -0.50 10.05
CA GLU A 197 14.09 -1.78 9.60
C GLU A 197 13.07 -2.59 8.78
N ILE A 198 11.80 -2.60 9.18
CA ILE A 198 10.73 -3.24 8.42
C ILE A 198 10.52 -2.53 7.08
N PHE A 199 10.44 -1.20 7.07
CA PHE A 199 10.33 -0.43 5.84
C PHE A 199 11.52 -0.68 4.91
N GLU A 200 12.73 -0.73 5.47
CA GLU A 200 13.92 -1.13 4.73
C GLU A 200 13.79 -2.56 4.23
N MET A 201 13.35 -3.55 5.00
CA MET A 201 13.17 -4.94 4.51
C MET A 201 12.17 -5.04 3.37
N ILE A 202 11.06 -4.33 3.46
CA ILE A 202 10.02 -4.28 2.44
C ILE A 202 10.56 -3.72 1.12
N HIS A 203 11.32 -2.63 1.21
CA HIS A 203 11.88 -1.91 0.07
C HIS A 203 13.37 -2.23 -0.17
N LYS A 204 13.91 -3.26 0.49
CA LYS A 204 15.32 -3.60 0.45
C LYS A 204 15.58 -4.14 -0.94
N GLN A 205 16.40 -3.41 -1.68
CA GLN A 205 17.32 -4.05 -2.59
C GLN A 205 18.48 -4.65 -1.78
N LYS A 206 19.09 -5.74 -2.26
CA LYS A 206 20.15 -6.47 -1.54
C LYS A 206 21.22 -5.51 -0.98
N PRO A 207 21.74 -5.74 0.26
CA PRO A 207 22.49 -4.72 0.98
C PRO A 207 23.90 -4.48 0.43
N VAL A 208 24.24 -3.21 0.25
CA VAL A 208 25.62 -2.72 0.06
C VAL A 208 26.32 -2.70 1.43
N LYS A 209 27.41 -3.47 1.58
CA LYS A 209 28.24 -3.46 2.78
C LYS A 209 29.19 -2.25 2.76
N GLN A 210 29.13 -1.41 3.78
CA GLN A 210 30.01 -0.25 3.94
C GLN A 210 31.39 -0.67 4.49
N LEU A 211 32.47 -0.02 4.04
CA LEU A 211 33.80 0.02 4.71
C LEU A 211 34.36 1.47 4.67
N PRO A 212 35.28 1.89 5.58
CA PRO A 212 35.40 3.24 6.12
C PRO A 212 36.55 4.03 5.43
N PRO A 213 36.84 5.29 5.83
CA PRO A 213 37.45 6.26 4.94
C PRO A 213 38.95 6.02 4.80
N HIS A 214 39.43 5.94 3.56
CA HIS A 214 40.86 5.93 3.29
C HIS A 214 41.45 7.34 3.42
N LYS A 215 42.46 7.47 4.28
CA LYS A 215 43.37 8.61 4.36
C LYS A 215 44.07 8.80 3.02
N GLY A 216 44.17 10.07 2.61
CA GLY A 216 44.91 10.48 1.43
C GLY A 216 46.41 10.40 1.64
N GLU A 217 47.09 10.17 0.53
CA GLU A 217 48.40 10.71 0.16
C GLU A 217 48.36 11.08 -1.33
#